data_AF-A0A9P8LBV7-F1
#
_entry.id   AF-A0A9P8LBV7-F1
#
_cell.length_a   1.000
_cell.length_b   1.000
_cell.length_c   1.000
_cell.angle_alpha   90.00
_cell.angle_beta   90.00
_cell.angle_gamma   90.00
#
_symmetry.space_group_name_H-M   'P 1'
#
loop_
_entity.id
_entity.type
_entity.pdbx_description
1 polymer ?
#
loop_
_entity_poly.entity_id
_entity_poly.type
_entity_poly.pdbx_seq_one_letter_code
_entity_poly.pdbx_strand_id
1 'polypeptide(L)'
;MPSRDTIVVRNLPQLTTEADIRAFFNTRIKNAGSEVFSLVDDSQRIAGRLKCAIVELNHGAKGKALEYNGHEFIPAAAGGGKSKIEIDASSVGAVTLASHRNPKFDLYFVHGPGGDAFSSWVNESTRHMWTRDSFPLQCINSGVRGRFSTLGYDAKILDKKSKSFQRAAEEILNHVRVDRPQGCTLPIFFVCHSVGGIVVTQALTLALTKPTIQPELQFIRQMVRGVVYFGTPLQGTLNAGLTTPVVSLVGGLTRVQTNFLSDSKLFSKKLPQLMMNFNSIRNEEDIEVLVFIEHLLDGPTRTTRISAALPFTPPVVSIGINASHRDMVKFANGNEAREISTEIVNMIQRKLNIPVTPSLNLPPSSGLTVLQPPGYEGKEAPGTDDNKGFGRLALLDTIFVIDDTGSMQVAADSNDPAGPDRKSRWNVLTQSMQYIANIAAEYAPDGVGIYFLKSTHLNKTNIKSGQEVLNLLAQVDLGQGMGGTYFATALAEILGPYAARYRDFFEAAKRRRKADRVRPLNVIVLTDGKADDASSTKRIIIRIGKQLDDMFASDSQIGLQFLQVGDDQDAAEWLKSLDNDLESEHDIRDYVDTRAFDDPQNSPDFTKNLREILLGAIDRDIDNQ
;
A
#
# COMPACT_ATOMS: atom_id res chain seq x y z
N MET A 1 18.24 20.86 25.52
CA MET A 1 16.98 21.05 26.27
C MET A 1 17.01 20.14 27.49
N PRO A 2 16.50 20.56 28.67
CA PRO A 2 16.38 19.65 29.81
C PRO A 2 15.44 18.50 29.44
N SER A 3 15.82 17.27 29.82
CA SER A 3 14.97 16.09 29.67
C SER A 3 13.64 16.33 30.40
N ARG A 4 12.52 15.93 29.78
CA ARG A 4 11.17 16.05 30.36
C ARG A 4 10.49 14.70 30.35
N ASP A 5 9.67 14.48 31.37
CA ASP A 5 8.93 13.26 31.61
C ASP A 5 7.42 13.53 31.50
N THR A 6 6.70 12.68 30.77
CA THR A 6 5.23 12.81 30.61
C THR A 6 4.49 11.94 31.62
N ILE A 7 3.42 12.50 32.19
CA ILE A 7 2.39 11.81 32.98
C ILE A 7 1.00 12.18 32.47
N VAL A 8 0.04 11.31 32.74
CA VAL A 8 -1.39 11.54 32.50
C VAL A 8 -2.08 11.67 33.85
N VAL A 9 -2.83 12.76 34.04
CA VAL A 9 -3.59 13.05 35.25
C VAL A 9 -5.07 12.98 34.93
N ARG A 10 -5.76 11.99 35.47
CA ARG A 10 -7.17 11.70 35.22
C ARG A 10 -8.02 12.09 36.42
N ASN A 11 -9.34 11.99 36.22
CA ASN A 11 -10.37 12.32 37.20
C ASN A 11 -10.29 13.78 37.69
N LEU A 12 -9.82 14.71 36.87
CA LEU A 12 -9.80 16.12 37.24
C LEU A 12 -11.24 16.68 37.22
N PRO A 13 -11.65 17.56 38.15
CA PRO A 13 -13.01 18.10 38.11
C PRO A 13 -13.26 18.97 36.88
N GLN A 14 -14.52 19.11 36.45
CA GLN A 14 -14.88 19.79 35.19
C GLN A 14 -14.37 21.23 35.08
N LEU A 15 -14.32 21.97 36.19
CA LEU A 15 -13.86 23.36 36.20
C LEU A 15 -12.34 23.49 36.35
N THR A 16 -11.59 22.37 36.29
CA THR A 16 -10.13 22.40 36.30
C THR A 16 -9.61 23.19 35.11
N THR A 17 -8.63 24.05 35.40
CA THR A 17 -7.83 24.80 34.44
C THR A 17 -6.40 24.27 34.41
N GLU A 18 -5.66 24.59 33.36
CA GLU A 18 -4.23 24.25 33.30
C GLU A 18 -3.41 24.92 34.43
N ALA A 19 -3.82 26.12 34.85
CA ALA A 19 -3.17 26.84 35.95
C ALA A 19 -3.30 26.07 37.28
N ASP A 20 -4.46 25.47 37.54
CA ASP A 20 -4.68 24.64 38.73
C ASP A 20 -3.71 23.46 38.78
N ILE A 21 -3.52 22.78 37.65
CA ILE A 21 -2.64 21.61 37.55
C ILE A 21 -1.17 22.03 37.68
N ARG A 22 -0.76 23.12 37.02
CA ARG A 22 0.59 23.68 37.17
C ARG A 22 0.87 24.05 38.63
N ALA A 23 -0.07 24.73 39.28
CA ALA A 23 0.05 25.08 40.68
C ALA A 23 0.13 23.83 41.57
N PHE A 24 -0.70 22.81 41.31
CA PHE A 24 -0.73 21.57 42.10
C PHE A 24 0.65 20.90 42.17
N PHE A 25 1.31 20.70 41.02
CA PHE A 25 2.61 20.03 40.97
C PHE A 25 3.77 20.94 41.34
N ASN A 26 3.81 22.19 40.88
CA ASN A 26 4.92 23.11 41.15
C ASN A 26 5.02 23.49 42.65
N THR A 27 3.90 23.48 43.38
CA THR A 27 3.90 23.73 44.84
C THR A 27 4.34 22.52 45.65
N ARG A 28 4.12 21.31 45.14
CA ARG A 28 4.35 20.04 45.85
C ARG A 28 5.69 19.40 45.52
N ILE A 29 6.18 19.60 44.30
CA ILE A 29 7.38 18.97 43.80
C ILE A 29 8.41 20.06 43.49
N LYS A 30 9.51 20.08 44.25
CA LYS A 30 10.63 21.01 44.00
C LYS A 30 11.16 20.81 42.58
N ASN A 31 11.30 21.90 41.84
CA ASN A 31 11.75 21.92 40.45
C ASN A 31 10.89 21.09 39.49
N ALA A 32 9.60 20.88 39.78
CA ALA A 32 8.70 20.14 38.88
C ALA A 32 8.68 20.71 37.46
N GLY A 33 8.72 22.04 37.35
CA GLY A 33 8.69 22.75 36.07
C GLY A 33 7.44 22.43 35.26
N SER A 34 6.31 22.12 35.93
CA SER A 34 5.16 21.48 35.31
C SER A 34 4.55 22.30 34.19
N GLU A 35 4.36 21.64 33.05
CA GLU A 35 3.67 22.17 31.88
C GLU A 35 2.49 21.26 31.55
N VAL A 36 1.30 21.85 31.44
CA VAL A 36 0.13 21.13 30.97
C VAL A 36 0.17 21.14 29.46
N PHE A 37 0.29 19.94 28.90
CA PHE A 37 0.39 19.71 27.47
C PHE A 37 -1.01 19.60 26.86
N SER A 38 -1.96 18.95 27.53
CA SER A 38 -3.37 18.95 27.11
C SER A 38 -4.28 18.89 28.32
N LEU A 39 -5.49 19.44 28.19
CA LEU A 39 -6.56 19.33 29.16
C LEU A 39 -7.89 19.15 28.42
N VAL A 40 -8.45 17.95 28.49
CA VAL A 40 -9.63 17.55 27.72
C VAL A 40 -10.68 16.91 28.62
N ASP A 41 -11.94 16.94 28.18
CA ASP A 41 -13.02 16.21 28.84
C ASP A 41 -12.78 14.71 28.72
N ASP A 42 -12.76 14.01 29.85
CA ASP A 42 -12.63 12.55 29.93
C ASP A 42 -14.03 11.93 29.88
N SER A 43 -14.53 11.76 28.65
CA SER A 43 -15.92 11.38 28.39
C SER A 43 -16.28 9.95 28.80
N GLN A 44 -15.33 9.16 29.30
CA GLN A 44 -15.46 7.70 29.44
C GLN A 44 -15.72 7.21 30.87
N ARG A 45 -15.49 8.02 31.91
CA ARG A 45 -15.57 7.54 33.31
C ARG A 45 -16.56 8.34 34.16
N ILE A 46 -17.85 8.27 33.83
CA ILE A 46 -19.00 8.94 34.49
C ILE A 46 -19.41 10.22 33.76
N ALA A 47 -20.38 10.08 32.85
CA ALA A 47 -21.23 11.15 32.31
C ALA A 47 -20.53 12.49 31.93
N GLY A 48 -19.28 12.44 31.44
CA GLY A 48 -18.57 13.61 30.88
C GLY A 48 -18.38 14.79 31.84
N ARG A 49 -18.26 14.55 33.16
CA ARG A 49 -18.07 15.61 34.18
C ARG A 49 -16.64 15.72 34.71
N LEU A 50 -15.71 14.95 34.17
CA LEU A 50 -14.32 14.94 34.58
C LEU A 50 -13.42 15.23 33.39
N LYS A 51 -12.21 15.71 33.67
CA LYS A 51 -11.17 16.02 32.72
C LYS A 51 -9.96 15.11 32.91
N CYS A 52 -9.19 15.00 31.85
CA CYS A 52 -7.89 14.37 31.81
C CYS A 52 -6.87 15.39 31.30
N ALA A 53 -5.69 15.40 31.90
CA ALA A 53 -4.59 16.24 31.48
C ALA A 53 -3.34 15.42 31.18
N ILE A 54 -2.63 15.84 30.15
CA ILE A 54 -1.27 15.39 29.89
C ILE A 54 -0.34 16.45 30.48
N VAL A 55 0.56 16.04 31.37
CA VAL A 55 1.45 16.96 32.08
C VAL A 55 2.88 16.52 31.84
N GLU A 56 3.72 17.47 31.45
CA GLU A 56 5.15 17.26 31.37
C GLU A 56 5.86 17.91 32.56
N LEU A 57 6.74 17.12 33.15
CA LEU A 57 7.54 17.51 34.29
C LEU A 57 9.01 17.47 33.91
N ASN A 58 9.84 18.26 34.59
CA ASN A 58 11.29 18.12 34.49
C ASN A 58 11.72 16.69 34.88
N HIS A 59 12.75 16.19 34.21
CA HIS A 59 13.24 14.84 34.46
C HIS A 59 13.57 14.61 35.95
N GLY A 60 13.08 13.49 36.49
CA GLY A 60 13.21 13.14 37.91
C GLY A 60 12.07 13.63 38.80
N ALA A 61 11.17 14.48 38.30
CA ALA A 61 9.93 14.84 39.00
C ALA A 61 8.81 13.78 38.80
N LYS A 62 8.88 12.96 37.74
CA LYS A 62 7.90 11.90 37.43
C LYS A 62 7.64 10.95 38.60
N GLY A 63 8.70 10.45 39.24
CA GLY A 63 8.58 9.53 40.38
C GLY A 63 7.81 10.15 41.55
N LYS A 64 8.13 11.40 41.88
CA LYS A 64 7.45 12.16 42.94
C LYS A 64 6.01 12.48 42.58
N ALA A 65 5.72 12.71 41.31
CA ALA A 65 4.36 12.94 40.87
C ALA A 65 3.45 11.73 41.13
N LEU A 66 3.97 10.51 40.99
CA LEU A 66 3.21 9.29 41.26
C LEU A 66 2.82 9.11 42.73
N GLU A 67 3.56 9.72 43.66
CA GLU A 67 3.21 9.71 45.09
C GLU A 67 1.88 10.44 45.35
N TYR A 68 1.45 11.33 44.45
CA TYR A 68 0.18 12.05 44.54
C TYR A 68 -1.00 11.31 43.89
N ASN A 69 -0.80 10.09 43.41
CA ASN A 69 -1.89 9.28 42.89
C ASN A 69 -2.95 9.01 43.98
N GLY A 70 -4.23 9.28 43.69
CA GLY A 70 -5.34 9.17 44.64
C GLY A 70 -5.50 10.38 45.59
N HIS A 71 -4.63 11.39 45.51
CA HIS A 71 -4.78 12.61 46.31
C HIS A 71 -5.99 13.43 45.87
N GLU A 72 -6.55 14.17 46.82
CA GLU A 72 -7.64 15.11 46.55
C GLU A 72 -7.12 16.32 45.76
N PHE A 73 -7.78 16.60 44.65
CA PHE A 73 -7.56 17.75 43.79
C PHE A 73 -8.78 18.65 43.80
N ILE A 74 -8.54 19.95 43.97
CA ILE A 74 -9.57 20.98 44.06
C ILE A 74 -9.15 22.12 43.13
N PRO A 75 -9.93 22.43 42.08
CA PRO A 75 -9.66 23.56 41.20
C PRO A 75 -9.95 24.89 41.92
N ALA A 76 -9.28 25.97 41.52
CA ALA A 76 -9.45 27.28 42.14
C ALA A 76 -10.83 27.91 41.86
N ALA A 77 -11.50 27.51 40.78
CA ALA A 77 -12.82 28.02 40.42
C ALA A 77 -13.91 27.59 41.42
N ALA A 78 -14.69 28.57 41.91
CA ALA A 78 -15.81 28.33 42.81
C ALA A 78 -16.84 27.37 42.17
N GLY A 79 -17.24 26.33 42.91
CA GLY A 79 -18.20 25.32 42.46
C GLY A 79 -17.61 24.16 41.66
N GLY A 80 -16.28 24.07 41.51
CA GLY A 80 -15.62 23.03 40.70
C GLY A 80 -15.68 21.61 41.23
N GLY A 81 -16.13 21.40 42.47
CA GLY A 81 -16.11 20.08 43.13
C GLY A 81 -14.69 19.59 43.43
N LYS A 82 -14.57 18.50 44.20
CA LYS A 82 -13.29 17.86 44.52
C LYS A 82 -13.29 16.42 44.05
N SER A 83 -12.14 15.92 43.63
CA SER A 83 -11.99 14.54 43.17
C SER A 83 -10.65 13.96 43.60
N LYS A 84 -10.55 12.62 43.61
CA LYS A 84 -9.27 11.93 43.75
C LYS A 84 -8.68 11.74 42.36
N ILE A 85 -7.52 12.34 42.12
CA ILE A 85 -6.86 12.24 40.81
C ILE A 85 -6.20 10.88 40.65
N GLU A 86 -6.16 10.40 39.41
CA GLU A 86 -5.33 9.25 39.05
C GLU A 86 -4.13 9.75 38.24
N ILE A 87 -2.93 9.30 38.58
CA ILE A 87 -1.70 9.67 37.87
C ILE A 87 -1.11 8.41 37.25
N ASP A 88 -1.05 8.42 35.92
CA ASP A 88 -0.48 7.36 35.12
C ASP A 88 0.80 7.82 34.41
N ALA A 89 1.86 7.05 34.64
CA ALA A 89 3.20 7.27 34.10
C ALA A 89 3.59 6.21 33.05
N SER A 90 2.76 5.19 32.86
CA SER A 90 3.07 4.03 32.02
C SER A 90 2.89 4.33 30.53
N SER A 91 2.15 5.40 30.19
CA SER A 91 1.72 5.71 28.84
C SER A 91 0.97 4.54 28.18
N VAL A 92 0.34 3.65 28.97
CA VAL A 92 -0.44 2.51 28.49
C VAL A 92 -1.93 2.85 28.48
N GLY A 93 -2.66 2.32 27.51
CA GLY A 93 -4.09 2.58 27.34
C GLY A 93 -4.40 3.82 26.52
N ALA A 94 -5.69 4.11 26.38
CA ALA A 94 -6.17 5.21 25.57
C ALA A 94 -6.12 6.53 26.36
N VAL A 95 -5.58 7.57 25.72
CA VAL A 95 -5.56 8.93 26.26
C VAL A 95 -6.05 9.88 25.17
N THR A 96 -7.15 10.56 25.44
CA THR A 96 -7.68 11.57 24.51
C THR A 96 -6.72 12.75 24.44
N LEU A 97 -6.29 13.08 23.22
CA LEU A 97 -5.43 14.22 22.91
C LEU A 97 -6.28 15.47 22.66
N ALA A 98 -7.36 15.30 21.89
CA ALA A 98 -8.30 16.34 21.50
C ALA A 98 -9.68 15.72 21.21
N SER A 99 -10.75 16.50 21.37
CA SER A 99 -12.10 16.05 21.03
C SER A 99 -12.94 17.23 20.54
N HIS A 100 -13.62 17.05 19.41
CA HIS A 100 -14.60 18.02 18.91
C HIS A 100 -15.94 17.86 19.63
N ARG A 101 -16.74 18.93 19.66
CA ARG A 101 -18.14 18.83 20.09
C ARG A 101 -18.92 17.92 19.15
N ASN A 102 -19.60 16.92 19.73
CA ASN A 102 -20.42 15.93 19.02
C ASN A 102 -19.62 15.15 17.96
N PRO A 103 -18.62 14.35 18.38
CA PRO A 103 -17.76 13.61 17.46
C PRO A 103 -18.56 12.56 16.67
N LYS A 104 -18.12 12.31 15.43
CA LYS A 104 -18.71 11.37 14.47
C LYS A 104 -17.85 10.12 14.26
N PHE A 105 -16.64 10.10 14.78
CA PHE A 105 -15.73 8.96 14.76
C PHE A 105 -14.75 9.04 15.93
N ASP A 106 -14.15 7.90 16.25
CA ASP A 106 -12.98 7.79 17.11
C ASP A 106 -11.75 7.48 16.27
N LEU A 107 -10.63 8.14 16.54
CA LEU A 107 -9.35 7.88 15.89
C LEU A 107 -8.26 7.62 16.93
N TYR A 108 -7.58 6.48 16.78
CA TYR A 108 -6.53 6.02 17.67
C TYR A 108 -5.16 6.05 17.00
N PHE A 109 -4.25 6.84 17.55
CA PHE A 109 -2.84 6.87 17.17
C PHE A 109 -2.08 5.78 17.94
N VAL A 110 -1.47 4.83 17.23
CA VAL A 110 -0.81 3.66 17.82
C VAL A 110 0.69 3.71 17.52
N HIS A 111 1.50 3.75 18.58
CA HIS A 111 2.95 3.90 18.46
C HIS A 111 3.69 2.58 18.16
N GLY A 112 4.93 2.72 17.68
CA GLY A 112 5.87 1.61 17.49
C GLY A 112 6.76 1.32 18.71
N PRO A 113 7.63 0.31 18.60
CA PRO A 113 8.57 -0.10 19.65
C PRO A 113 9.67 0.94 19.85
N GLY A 114 10.07 1.16 21.11
CA GLY A 114 11.10 2.14 21.48
C GLY A 114 10.59 3.59 21.66
N GLY A 115 9.31 3.85 21.37
CA GLY A 115 8.61 5.09 21.71
C GLY A 115 7.47 4.84 22.72
N ASP A 116 6.85 5.91 23.19
CA ASP A 116 5.61 5.86 23.98
C ASP A 116 4.47 6.57 23.24
N ALA A 117 3.25 6.43 23.78
CA ALA A 117 2.02 6.97 23.21
C ALA A 117 2.08 8.48 22.90
N PHE A 118 2.97 9.24 23.54
CA PHE A 118 3.11 10.68 23.32
C PHE A 118 4.37 11.01 22.51
N SER A 119 5.54 10.58 22.98
CA SER A 119 6.84 10.99 22.40
C SER A 119 7.04 10.56 20.95
N SER A 120 6.30 9.54 20.50
CA SER A 120 6.35 9.05 19.12
C SER A 120 5.82 10.07 18.10
N TRP A 121 4.90 10.96 18.50
CA TRP A 121 4.21 11.90 17.61
C TRP A 121 4.64 13.35 17.78
N VAL A 122 5.58 13.61 18.70
CA VAL A 122 6.05 14.96 19.05
C VAL A 122 7.36 15.24 18.32
N ASN A 123 7.41 16.39 17.64
CA ASN A 123 8.65 16.96 17.16
C ASN A 123 9.44 17.55 18.34
N GLU A 124 10.67 17.08 18.53
CA GLU A 124 11.46 17.42 19.72
C GLU A 124 11.93 18.88 19.74
N SER A 125 12.11 19.49 18.56
CA SER A 125 12.62 20.86 18.44
C SER A 125 11.50 21.89 18.60
N THR A 126 10.35 21.69 17.95
CA THR A 126 9.22 22.63 18.02
C THR A 126 8.21 22.29 19.11
N ARG A 127 8.30 21.08 19.68
CA ARG A 127 7.33 20.53 20.67
C ARG A 127 5.91 20.38 20.10
N HIS A 128 5.78 20.49 18.79
CA HIS A 128 4.53 20.32 18.07
C HIS A 128 4.13 18.84 18.03
N MET A 129 2.87 18.55 18.35
CA MET A 129 2.27 17.23 18.24
C MET A 129 1.11 17.33 17.25
N TRP A 130 1.38 17.09 15.97
CA TRP A 130 0.41 17.32 14.90
C TRP A 130 -0.94 16.60 15.13
N THR A 131 -0.91 15.41 15.72
CA THR A 131 -2.09 14.60 16.08
C THR A 131 -3.03 15.27 17.09
N ARG A 132 -2.52 16.23 17.87
CA ARG A 132 -3.27 17.07 18.82
C ARG A 132 -3.48 18.48 18.28
N ASP A 133 -2.43 19.09 17.74
CA ASP A 133 -2.35 20.53 17.51
C ASP A 133 -2.92 20.98 16.17
N SER A 134 -2.82 20.14 15.13
CA SER A 134 -3.14 20.57 13.75
C SER A 134 -4.12 19.64 13.05
N PHE A 135 -4.00 18.34 13.26
CA PHE A 135 -4.91 17.36 12.66
C PHE A 135 -6.37 17.55 13.08
N PRO A 136 -6.71 17.76 14.38
CA PRO A 136 -8.08 18.08 14.76
C PRO A 136 -8.60 19.37 14.10
N LEU A 137 -7.79 20.42 14.03
CA LEU A 137 -8.16 21.67 13.37
C LEU A 137 -8.44 21.46 11.87
N GLN A 138 -7.63 20.64 11.20
CA GLN A 138 -7.84 20.31 9.80
C GLN A 138 -9.12 19.48 9.60
N CYS A 139 -9.38 18.51 10.48
CA CYS A 139 -10.63 17.75 10.47
C CYS A 139 -11.86 18.66 10.55
N ILE A 140 -11.93 19.57 11.53
CA ILE A 140 -13.11 20.43 11.70
C ILE A 140 -13.27 21.41 10.54
N ASN A 141 -12.16 21.91 9.97
CA ASN A 141 -12.17 22.78 8.79
C ASN A 141 -12.65 22.05 7.53
N SER A 142 -12.42 20.75 7.44
CA SER A 142 -12.94 19.87 6.37
C SER A 142 -14.33 19.30 6.68
N GLY A 143 -15.02 19.80 7.70
CA GLY A 143 -16.40 19.39 8.03
C GLY A 143 -16.52 18.05 8.76
N VAL A 144 -15.42 17.41 9.16
CA VAL A 144 -15.43 16.16 9.92
C VAL A 144 -15.15 16.41 11.40
N ARG A 145 -15.87 15.72 12.28
CA ARG A 145 -15.72 15.88 13.74
C ARG A 145 -15.34 14.55 14.37
N GLY A 146 -14.26 14.52 15.15
CA GLY A 146 -13.75 13.29 15.73
C GLY A 146 -13.30 13.46 17.17
N ARG A 147 -13.09 12.33 17.83
CA ARG A 147 -12.32 12.21 19.06
C ARG A 147 -10.97 11.59 18.71
N PHE A 148 -9.90 12.22 19.14
CA PHE A 148 -8.53 11.88 18.78
C PHE A 148 -7.80 11.40 20.04
N SER A 149 -7.41 10.14 20.06
CA SER A 149 -6.75 9.51 21.20
C SER A 149 -5.42 8.91 20.77
N THR A 150 -4.43 8.94 21.65
CA THR A 150 -3.28 8.04 21.51
C THR A 150 -3.54 6.77 22.29
N LEU A 151 -3.05 5.65 21.78
CA LEU A 151 -3.24 4.33 22.36
C LEU A 151 -1.88 3.70 22.62
N GLY A 152 -1.55 3.59 23.90
CA GLY A 152 -0.32 2.95 24.34
C GLY A 152 -0.50 1.49 24.71
N TYR A 153 0.56 0.71 24.50
CA TYR A 153 0.68 -0.66 24.97
C TYR A 153 2.12 -0.89 25.42
N ASP A 154 2.37 -1.91 26.25
CA ASP A 154 3.73 -2.19 26.69
C ASP A 154 4.56 -2.79 25.55
N ALA A 155 5.22 -1.91 24.80
CA ALA A 155 6.09 -2.31 23.71
C ALA A 155 7.31 -3.14 24.18
N LYS A 156 7.63 -3.18 25.48
CA LYS A 156 8.66 -4.08 26.03
C LYS A 156 8.17 -5.53 26.08
N ILE A 157 6.85 -5.76 26.15
CA ILE A 157 6.26 -7.10 26.10
C ILE A 157 6.52 -7.73 24.73
N LEU A 158 6.74 -6.93 23.67
CA LEU A 158 7.20 -7.37 22.36
C LEU A 158 8.65 -7.91 22.42
N ASP A 159 8.89 -8.90 23.27
CA ASP A 159 10.06 -9.77 23.23
C ASP A 159 9.85 -10.86 22.17
N LYS A 160 10.92 -11.54 21.76
CA LYS A 160 11.15 -12.36 20.55
C LYS A 160 10.18 -13.54 20.25
N LYS A 161 8.99 -13.62 20.87
CA LYS A 161 8.06 -14.78 20.80
C LYS A 161 6.67 -14.38 20.32
N SER A 162 6.02 -15.18 19.46
CA SER A 162 4.68 -14.83 18.91
C SER A 162 3.56 -14.62 19.95
N LYS A 163 3.69 -15.15 21.17
CA LYS A 163 2.73 -14.92 22.26
C LYS A 163 2.73 -13.47 22.77
N SER A 164 3.80 -12.70 22.58
CA SER A 164 3.85 -11.29 22.97
C SER A 164 3.00 -10.39 22.10
N PHE A 165 3.05 -10.57 20.78
CA PHE A 165 2.25 -9.80 19.82
C PHE A 165 0.75 -10.04 20.00
N GLN A 166 0.36 -11.30 20.22
CA GLN A 166 -1.04 -11.61 20.51
C GLN A 166 -1.51 -10.92 21.80
N ARG A 167 -0.70 -10.93 22.85
CA ARG A 167 -1.03 -10.24 24.11
C ARG A 167 -1.13 -8.73 23.93
N ALA A 168 -0.20 -8.11 23.21
CA ALA A 168 -0.25 -6.67 22.91
C ALA A 168 -1.51 -6.32 22.08
N ALA A 169 -1.89 -7.19 21.15
CA ALA A 169 -3.12 -7.05 20.38
C ALA A 169 -4.39 -7.16 21.25
N GLU A 170 -4.45 -8.12 22.18
CA GLU A 170 -5.52 -8.27 23.16
C GLU A 170 -5.59 -7.08 24.13
N GLU A 171 -4.44 -6.53 24.53
CA GLU A 171 -4.36 -5.30 25.35
C GLU A 171 -4.92 -4.09 24.58
N ILE A 172 -4.53 -3.89 23.32
CA ILE A 172 -5.08 -2.83 22.45
C ILE A 172 -6.61 -2.93 22.35
N LEU A 173 -7.15 -4.13 22.08
CA LEU A 173 -8.60 -4.35 21.98
C LEU A 173 -9.32 -4.02 23.29
N ASN A 174 -8.74 -4.43 24.43
CA ASN A 174 -9.29 -4.12 25.73
C ASN A 174 -9.23 -2.63 26.05
N HIS A 175 -8.15 -1.94 25.67
CA HIS A 175 -8.05 -0.50 25.87
C HIS A 175 -9.06 0.27 25.02
N VAL A 176 -9.27 -0.11 23.76
CA VAL A 176 -10.32 0.47 22.91
C VAL A 176 -11.71 0.20 23.49
N ARG A 177 -11.95 -1.01 24.01
CA ARG A 177 -13.21 -1.38 24.67
C ARG A 177 -13.48 -0.55 25.92
N VAL A 178 -12.48 -0.38 26.78
CA VAL A 178 -12.61 0.41 28.02
C VAL A 178 -12.72 1.91 27.72
N ASP A 179 -12.10 2.38 26.64
CA ASP A 179 -12.18 3.76 26.16
C ASP A 179 -13.44 4.05 25.33
N ARG A 180 -14.40 3.14 25.22
CA ARG A 180 -15.65 3.41 24.51
C ARG A 180 -16.84 3.18 25.43
N PRO A 181 -17.82 4.10 25.48
CA PRO A 181 -18.99 3.90 26.32
C PRO A 181 -19.78 2.70 25.81
N GLN A 182 -20.46 2.01 26.70
CA GLN A 182 -21.31 0.89 26.32
C GLN A 182 -22.36 1.35 25.30
N GLY A 183 -22.44 0.64 24.17
CA GLY A 183 -23.36 0.98 23.07
C GLY A 183 -22.86 2.06 22.09
N CYS A 184 -21.62 2.54 22.23
CA CYS A 184 -21.05 3.49 21.28
C CYS A 184 -20.82 2.86 19.90
N THR A 185 -21.47 3.41 18.88
CA THR A 185 -21.44 2.93 17.49
C THR A 185 -20.59 3.79 16.55
N LEU A 186 -19.86 4.77 17.08
CA LEU A 186 -19.03 5.66 16.26
C LEU A 186 -17.96 4.87 15.47
N PRO A 187 -17.78 5.12 14.17
CA PRO A 187 -16.68 4.54 13.40
C PRO A 187 -15.31 4.71 14.05
N ILE A 188 -14.43 3.73 13.86
CA ILE A 188 -13.08 3.67 14.40
C ILE A 188 -12.07 3.75 13.25
N PHE A 189 -11.08 4.63 13.41
CA PHE A 189 -9.92 4.72 12.55
C PHE A 189 -8.65 4.49 13.37
N PHE A 190 -7.68 3.78 12.80
CA PHE A 190 -6.36 3.61 13.40
C PHE A 190 -5.30 4.32 12.58
N VAL A 191 -4.38 5.02 13.24
CA VAL A 191 -3.19 5.59 12.63
C VAL A 191 -1.98 5.02 13.33
N CYS A 192 -1.24 4.16 12.63
CA CYS A 192 -0.24 3.31 13.23
C CYS A 192 1.15 3.65 12.72
N HIS A 193 2.14 3.60 13.61
CA HIS A 193 3.55 3.75 13.23
C HIS A 193 4.34 2.47 13.47
N SER A 194 5.22 2.12 12.53
CA SER A 194 6.17 1.02 12.66
C SER A 194 5.44 -0.29 13.00
N VAL A 195 5.99 -1.10 13.91
CA VAL A 195 5.39 -2.37 14.38
C VAL A 195 4.03 -2.17 15.07
N GLY A 196 3.68 -0.95 15.54
CA GLY A 196 2.34 -0.68 16.07
C GLY A 196 1.24 -1.03 15.07
N GLY A 197 1.51 -0.86 13.77
CA GLY A 197 0.61 -1.28 12.70
C GLY A 197 0.39 -2.79 12.67
N ILE A 198 1.45 -3.57 12.89
CA ILE A 198 1.36 -5.03 12.97
C ILE A 198 0.51 -5.45 14.18
N VAL A 199 0.68 -4.80 15.34
CA VAL A 199 -0.11 -5.12 16.54
C VAL A 199 -1.59 -4.84 16.29
N VAL A 200 -1.92 -3.72 15.64
CA VAL A 200 -3.29 -3.41 15.23
C VAL A 200 -3.82 -4.42 14.22
N THR A 201 -3.06 -4.78 13.19
CA THR A 201 -3.46 -5.83 12.23
C THR A 201 -3.77 -7.14 12.94
N GLN A 202 -2.91 -7.57 13.88
CA GLN A 202 -3.14 -8.77 14.70
C GLN A 202 -4.39 -8.65 15.57
N ALA A 203 -4.63 -7.48 16.17
CA ALA A 203 -5.83 -7.20 16.96
C ALA A 203 -7.10 -7.32 16.11
N LEU A 204 -7.11 -6.71 14.94
CA LEU A 204 -8.23 -6.78 14.00
C LEU A 204 -8.47 -8.23 13.55
N THR A 205 -7.43 -8.96 13.14
CA THR A 205 -7.58 -10.37 12.77
C THR A 205 -8.11 -11.22 13.93
N LEU A 206 -7.67 -10.99 15.18
CA LEU A 206 -8.19 -11.72 16.35
C LEU A 206 -9.67 -11.42 16.60
N ALA A 207 -10.05 -10.14 16.58
CA ALA A 207 -11.43 -9.73 16.79
C ALA A 207 -12.39 -10.22 15.69
N LEU A 208 -11.87 -10.40 14.46
CA LEU A 208 -12.66 -10.61 13.25
C LEU A 208 -12.75 -12.08 12.80
N THR A 209 -11.73 -12.91 13.10
CA THR A 209 -11.71 -14.35 12.69
C THR A 209 -12.22 -15.33 13.75
N LYS A 210 -12.31 -14.92 15.02
CA LYS A 210 -12.68 -15.80 16.15
C LYS A 210 -13.90 -15.30 16.92
N PRO A 211 -15.09 -15.19 16.28
CA PRO A 211 -16.30 -14.61 16.89
C PRO A 211 -16.81 -15.38 18.12
N THR A 212 -16.44 -16.67 18.26
CA THR A 212 -16.79 -17.54 19.39
C THR A 212 -15.92 -17.33 20.63
N ILE A 213 -14.77 -16.66 20.52
CA ILE A 213 -13.78 -16.59 21.61
C ILE A 213 -13.97 -15.35 22.49
N GLN A 214 -14.54 -14.24 21.97
CA GLN A 214 -14.84 -13.01 22.73
C GLN A 214 -16.07 -12.27 22.17
N PRO A 215 -17.30 -12.69 22.49
CA PRO A 215 -18.55 -12.03 22.07
C PRO A 215 -18.57 -10.52 22.37
N GLU A 216 -17.91 -10.12 23.46
CA GLU A 216 -17.75 -8.75 23.91
C GLU A 216 -16.90 -7.87 22.99
N LEU A 217 -16.16 -8.43 22.02
CA LEU A 217 -15.38 -7.68 21.02
C LEU A 217 -16.05 -7.62 19.65
N GLN A 218 -17.18 -8.31 19.45
CA GLN A 218 -17.92 -8.27 18.18
C GLN A 218 -18.37 -6.86 17.79
N PHE A 219 -18.52 -5.94 18.74
CA PHE A 219 -18.86 -4.55 18.42
C PHE A 219 -17.73 -3.85 17.64
N ILE A 220 -16.45 -4.19 17.87
CA ILE A 220 -15.32 -3.58 17.17
C ILE A 220 -15.36 -3.95 15.68
N ARG A 221 -15.83 -5.16 15.36
CA ARG A 221 -15.89 -5.72 14.00
C ARG A 221 -16.52 -4.76 13.00
N GLN A 222 -17.70 -4.26 13.34
CA GLN A 222 -18.50 -3.43 12.44
C GLN A 222 -18.16 -1.95 12.51
N MET A 223 -17.29 -1.53 13.43
CA MET A 223 -17.01 -0.12 13.68
C MET A 223 -15.73 0.35 13.02
N VAL A 224 -14.76 -0.54 12.78
CA VAL A 224 -13.51 -0.15 12.10
C VAL A 224 -13.80 0.18 10.64
N ARG A 225 -13.38 1.37 10.21
CA ARG A 225 -13.58 1.87 8.84
C ARG A 225 -12.29 2.20 8.10
N GLY A 226 -11.19 2.41 8.82
CA GLY A 226 -9.91 2.57 8.15
C GLY A 226 -8.68 2.40 9.04
N VAL A 227 -7.56 2.03 8.40
CA VAL A 227 -6.26 1.86 9.05
C VAL A 227 -5.18 2.56 8.21
N VAL A 228 -4.42 3.43 8.84
CA VAL A 228 -3.30 4.14 8.25
C VAL A 228 -2.00 3.56 8.81
N TYR A 229 -1.05 3.25 7.94
CA TYR A 229 0.26 2.70 8.31
C TYR A 229 1.37 3.68 7.97
N PHE A 230 2.23 4.01 8.93
CA PHE A 230 3.47 4.77 8.71
C PHE A 230 4.67 3.86 8.94
N GLY A 231 5.41 3.54 7.88
CA GLY A 231 6.63 2.72 7.98
C GLY A 231 6.37 1.33 8.58
N THR A 232 5.16 0.78 8.46
CA THR A 232 4.86 -0.54 9.02
C THR A 232 5.49 -1.62 8.12
N PRO A 233 6.28 -2.56 8.65
CA PRO A 233 6.93 -3.59 7.83
C PRO A 233 5.94 -4.70 7.50
N LEU A 234 5.06 -4.47 6.51
CA LEU A 234 3.90 -5.32 6.22
C LEU A 234 4.25 -6.64 5.50
N GLN A 235 5.37 -6.76 4.79
CA GLN A 235 5.73 -7.99 4.05
C GLN A 235 6.62 -8.98 4.82
N GLY A 236 7.25 -8.55 5.92
CA GLY A 236 8.29 -9.35 6.58
C GLY A 236 9.55 -9.51 5.73
N THR A 237 10.65 -9.92 6.37
CA THR A 237 11.92 -10.19 5.68
C THR A 237 11.87 -11.59 5.06
N LEU A 238 11.50 -11.70 3.79
CA LEU A 238 11.63 -12.94 3.03
C LEU A 238 13.04 -13.01 2.41
N ASN A 239 13.69 -14.16 2.63
CA ASN A 239 15.00 -14.65 2.15
C ASN A 239 16.29 -14.23 2.88
N ALA A 240 16.75 -15.16 3.73
CA ALA A 240 18.04 -15.20 4.42
C ALA A 240 19.22 -15.58 3.51
N GLY A 241 19.26 -15.08 2.27
CA GLY A 241 20.39 -15.22 1.33
C GLY A 241 21.11 -13.90 1.02
N LEU A 242 20.50 -12.75 1.32
CA LEU A 242 21.11 -11.43 1.22
C LEU A 242 21.15 -10.81 2.62
N THR A 243 22.28 -10.92 3.29
CA THR A 243 22.51 -10.29 4.59
C THR A 243 22.64 -8.78 4.43
N THR A 244 21.51 -8.07 4.37
CA THR A 244 21.43 -6.69 4.89
C THR A 244 20.00 -6.42 5.35
N PRO A 245 19.75 -6.28 6.67
CA PRO A 245 18.46 -5.85 7.18
C PRO A 245 18.10 -4.48 6.56
N VAL A 246 16.82 -4.26 6.25
CA VAL A 246 16.24 -2.94 5.90
C VAL A 246 16.20 -2.02 7.15
N VAL A 247 17.25 -2.02 7.97
CA VAL A 247 17.35 -1.21 9.19
C VAL A 247 18.77 -0.66 9.40
N SER A 248 19.60 -0.60 8.35
CA SER A 248 20.90 0.08 8.45
C SER A 248 21.05 1.14 7.38
N LEU A 249 20.83 2.41 7.74
CA LEU A 249 21.86 3.45 7.68
C LEU A 249 21.36 4.79 8.27
N VAL A 250 21.77 5.02 9.54
CA VAL A 250 22.30 6.28 10.15
C VAL A 250 21.45 7.56 9.98
N GLY A 251 20.75 8.09 11.00
CA GLY A 251 21.29 8.46 12.32
C GLY A 251 20.23 8.79 13.38
N GLY A 252 19.24 7.92 13.58
CA GLY A 252 18.20 8.13 14.61
C GLY A 252 17.56 6.90 15.25
N LEU A 253 17.93 5.68 14.82
CA LEU A 253 17.38 4.43 15.36
C LEU A 253 18.13 4.01 16.62
N THR A 254 17.41 3.85 17.74
CA THR A 254 17.97 3.23 18.94
C THR A 254 18.18 1.74 18.69
N ARG A 255 19.26 1.19 19.25
CA ARG A 255 19.74 -0.21 19.17
C ARG A 255 18.68 -1.30 19.49
N VAL A 256 17.50 -0.91 19.98
CA VAL A 256 16.35 -1.76 20.28
C VAL A 256 15.58 -2.17 19.00
N GLN A 257 15.53 -1.30 17.99
CA GLN A 257 14.67 -1.46 16.82
C GLN A 257 15.26 -2.37 15.74
N THR A 258 16.60 -2.39 15.60
CA THR A 258 17.33 -3.31 14.71
C THR A 258 17.26 -4.76 15.18
N ASN A 259 17.35 -4.99 16.50
CA ASN A 259 17.33 -6.33 17.10
C ASN A 259 15.93 -6.98 17.06
N PHE A 260 14.87 -6.18 16.96
CA PHE A 260 13.49 -6.67 17.00
C PHE A 260 13.06 -7.38 15.70
N LEU A 261 13.51 -6.87 14.55
CA LEU A 261 13.18 -7.43 13.23
C LEU A 261 14.17 -8.51 12.76
N SER A 262 15.45 -8.42 13.16
CA SER A 262 16.46 -9.43 12.78
C SER A 262 16.33 -10.76 13.54
N ASP A 263 15.81 -10.74 14.78
CA ASP A 263 15.79 -11.93 15.64
C ASP A 263 14.46 -12.70 15.67
N SER A 264 13.39 -12.19 15.05
CA SER A 264 12.08 -12.87 15.08
C SER A 264 11.80 -13.65 13.79
N LYS A 265 12.62 -14.69 13.55
CA LYS A 265 12.37 -15.71 12.50
C LYS A 265 10.97 -16.34 12.61
N LEU A 266 10.34 -16.27 13.78
CA LEU A 266 9.01 -16.80 14.04
C LEU A 266 7.89 -15.85 13.58
N PHE A 267 8.10 -14.54 13.70
CA PHE A 267 7.11 -13.55 13.27
C PHE A 267 7.17 -13.30 11.78
N SER A 268 8.36 -13.27 11.16
CA SER A 268 8.50 -13.17 9.70
C SER A 268 7.79 -14.32 8.97
N LYS A 269 7.76 -15.54 9.54
CA LYS A 269 7.02 -16.68 9.00
C LYS A 269 5.49 -16.58 9.14
N LYS A 270 4.98 -15.84 10.13
CA LYS A 270 3.53 -15.71 10.41
C LYS A 270 2.92 -14.46 9.81
N LEU A 271 3.73 -13.46 9.50
CA LEU A 271 3.29 -12.18 8.98
C LEU A 271 2.57 -12.28 7.62
N PRO A 272 3.04 -13.08 6.63
CA PRO A 272 2.30 -13.26 5.38
C PRO A 272 0.87 -13.78 5.62
N GLN A 273 0.72 -14.78 6.48
CA GLN A 273 -0.60 -15.31 6.83
C GLN A 273 -1.47 -14.27 7.56
N LEU A 274 -0.88 -13.49 8.47
CA LEU A 274 -1.58 -12.41 9.16
C LEU A 274 -2.10 -11.37 8.14
N MET A 275 -1.26 -10.97 7.18
CA MET A 275 -1.62 -10.00 6.15
C MET A 275 -2.68 -10.55 5.19
N MET A 276 -2.57 -11.82 4.77
CA MET A 276 -3.61 -12.48 3.95
C MET A 276 -4.96 -12.49 4.68
N ASN A 277 -4.98 -12.89 5.96
CA ASN A 277 -6.21 -12.91 6.75
C ASN A 277 -6.79 -11.49 6.91
N PHE A 278 -5.95 -10.51 7.25
CA PHE A 278 -6.40 -9.12 7.36
C PHE A 278 -6.88 -8.57 6.02
N ASN A 279 -6.27 -8.95 4.90
CA ASN A 279 -6.68 -8.54 3.57
C ASN A 279 -8.07 -9.10 3.18
N SER A 280 -8.39 -10.34 3.57
CA SER A 280 -9.75 -10.88 3.42
C SER A 280 -10.75 -10.05 4.25
N ILE A 281 -10.43 -9.88 5.53
CA ILE A 281 -11.30 -9.22 6.51
C ILE A 281 -11.60 -7.76 6.13
N ARG A 282 -10.57 -7.01 5.70
CA ARG A 282 -10.77 -5.61 5.32
C ARG A 282 -11.66 -5.48 4.08
N ASN A 283 -11.64 -6.45 3.16
CA ASN A 283 -12.46 -6.44 1.97
C ASN A 283 -13.91 -6.80 2.33
N GLU A 284 -14.10 -7.78 3.21
CA GLU A 284 -15.42 -8.18 3.72
C GLU A 284 -16.09 -7.06 4.53
N GLU A 285 -15.34 -6.34 5.36
CA GLU A 285 -15.86 -5.32 6.29
C GLU A 285 -15.73 -3.87 5.76
N ASP A 286 -15.30 -3.71 4.51
CA ASP A 286 -15.05 -2.42 3.85
C ASP A 286 -14.13 -1.47 4.65
N ILE A 287 -12.99 -1.99 5.13
CA ILE A 287 -11.96 -1.24 5.85
C ILE A 287 -10.94 -0.67 4.85
N GLU A 288 -10.88 0.66 4.71
CA GLU A 288 -9.91 1.32 3.84
C GLU A 288 -8.53 1.39 4.47
N VAL A 289 -7.49 1.28 3.65
CA VAL A 289 -6.10 1.28 4.10
C VAL A 289 -5.30 2.35 3.36
N LEU A 290 -4.55 3.14 4.11
CA LEU A 290 -3.56 4.09 3.60
C LEU A 290 -2.17 3.72 4.11
N VAL A 291 -1.16 3.79 3.25
CA VAL A 291 0.23 3.46 3.64
C VAL A 291 1.16 4.63 3.34
N PHE A 292 1.92 5.04 4.33
CA PHE A 292 3.00 6.01 4.23
C PHE A 292 4.34 5.29 4.41
N ILE A 293 5.24 5.46 3.45
CA ILE A 293 6.56 4.83 3.44
C ILE A 293 7.65 5.89 3.56
N GLU A 294 8.74 5.56 4.25
CA GLU A 294 9.90 6.44 4.33
C GLU A 294 10.59 6.58 2.96
N HIS A 295 11.04 7.80 2.66
CA HIS A 295 11.78 8.14 1.46
C HIS A 295 13.03 8.93 1.88
N LEU A 296 14.20 8.29 1.93
CA LEU A 296 15.45 8.98 2.25
C LEU A 296 16.12 9.45 0.95
N LEU A 297 16.29 10.76 0.79
CA LEU A 297 17.25 11.34 -0.14
C LEU A 297 18.56 11.60 0.63
N ASP A 298 19.59 10.76 0.41
CA ASP A 298 20.96 11.09 0.80
C ASP A 298 21.99 10.52 -0.19
N GLY A 299 22.65 11.42 -0.93
CA GLY A 299 23.96 11.20 -1.57
C GLY A 299 24.03 10.68 -3.02
N PRO A 300 25.16 10.93 -3.73
CA PRO A 300 25.31 10.76 -5.19
C PRO A 300 25.46 9.31 -5.69
N THR A 301 25.31 8.32 -4.81
CA THR A 301 25.38 6.90 -5.12
C THR A 301 24.46 6.13 -4.18
N ARG A 302 23.23 5.87 -4.60
CA ARG A 302 22.43 4.65 -4.33
C ARG A 302 20.94 4.90 -4.55
N THR A 303 20.32 3.97 -5.26
CA THR A 303 18.90 3.84 -5.56
C THR A 303 18.13 3.40 -4.31
N THR A 304 17.11 4.18 -3.92
CA THR A 304 16.10 3.72 -2.96
C THR A 304 15.23 2.69 -3.66
N ARG A 305 15.42 1.41 -3.31
CA ARG A 305 14.52 0.32 -3.70
C ARG A 305 13.14 0.63 -3.11
N ILE A 306 12.14 0.81 -3.96
CA ILE A 306 10.73 0.75 -3.56
C ILE A 306 10.57 -0.60 -2.86
N SER A 307 10.35 -0.58 -1.55
CA SER A 307 10.04 -1.80 -0.80
C SER A 307 8.83 -2.45 -1.47
N ALA A 308 8.96 -3.74 -1.76
CA ALA A 308 8.08 -4.58 -2.58
C ALA A 308 6.55 -4.39 -2.37
N ALA A 309 5.79 -4.78 -3.40
CA ALA A 309 4.34 -4.67 -3.51
C ALA A 309 3.61 -4.93 -2.17
N LEU A 310 3.00 -3.90 -1.59
CA LEU A 310 2.27 -4.05 -0.32
C LEU A 310 1.30 -5.25 -0.40
N PRO A 311 1.17 -6.07 0.66
CA PRO A 311 0.45 -7.35 0.63
C PRO A 311 -1.07 -7.14 0.73
N PHE A 312 -1.59 -6.21 -0.05
CA PHE A 312 -2.99 -5.82 -0.09
C PHE A 312 -3.54 -6.01 -1.50
N THR A 313 -4.67 -6.71 -1.55
CA THR A 313 -5.45 -6.95 -2.77
C THR A 313 -6.90 -6.57 -2.46
N PRO A 314 -7.50 -5.54 -3.10
CA PRO A 314 -6.90 -4.67 -4.12
C PRO A 314 -5.73 -3.81 -3.59
N PRO A 315 -4.82 -3.33 -4.45
CA PRO A 315 -3.73 -2.46 -4.04
C PRO A 315 -4.20 -1.23 -3.27
N VAL A 316 -3.41 -0.78 -2.30
CA VAL A 316 -3.71 0.39 -1.49
C VAL A 316 -2.88 1.57 -1.92
N VAL A 317 -3.40 2.77 -1.68
CA VAL A 317 -2.65 4.01 -1.86
C VAL A 317 -1.43 3.99 -0.95
N SER A 318 -0.25 4.20 -1.55
CA SER A 318 1.00 4.37 -0.83
C SER A 318 1.64 5.73 -1.14
N ILE A 319 2.12 6.41 -0.11
CA ILE A 319 2.64 7.79 -0.21
C ILE A 319 4.04 7.84 0.41
N GLY A 320 5.00 8.37 -0.33
CA GLY A 320 6.37 8.57 0.17
C GLY A 320 6.46 9.81 1.06
N ILE A 321 7.12 9.67 2.22
CA ILE A 321 7.44 10.77 3.13
C ILE A 321 8.94 10.97 3.13
N ASN A 322 9.40 12.18 2.80
CA ASN A 322 10.82 12.54 2.82
C ASN A 322 11.35 12.74 4.25
N ALA A 323 11.43 11.66 5.03
CA ALA A 323 11.90 11.64 6.39
C ALA A 323 12.45 10.25 6.75
N SER A 324 13.26 10.18 7.80
CA SER A 324 13.67 8.89 8.36
C SER A 324 12.46 8.14 8.95
N HIS A 325 12.57 6.82 9.10
CA HIS A 325 11.57 5.99 9.79
C HIS A 325 11.08 6.58 11.12
N ARG A 326 11.98 7.19 11.89
CA ARG A 326 11.67 7.81 13.18
C ARG A 326 10.95 9.14 13.01
N ASP A 327 11.35 9.93 12.02
CA ASP A 327 10.92 11.32 11.85
C ASP A 327 9.69 11.47 10.97
N MET A 328 9.29 10.43 10.22
CA MET A 328 8.12 10.44 9.31
C MET A 328 6.77 10.68 9.99
N VAL A 329 6.72 10.74 11.32
CA VAL A 329 5.54 11.03 12.14
C VAL A 329 5.74 12.23 13.10
N LYS A 330 6.87 12.96 12.98
CA LYS A 330 7.30 14.02 13.89
C LYS A 330 7.39 15.40 13.20
N PHE A 331 6.28 15.87 12.65
CA PHE A 331 6.19 17.15 11.93
C PHE A 331 6.41 18.35 12.85
N ALA A 332 7.19 19.33 12.40
CA ALA A 332 7.53 20.52 13.17
C ALA A 332 6.34 21.49 13.33
N ASN A 333 5.36 21.44 12.43
CA ASN A 333 4.15 22.27 12.44
C ASN A 333 3.05 21.64 11.55
N GLY A 334 1.85 22.23 11.59
CA GLY A 334 0.71 21.76 10.81
C GLY A 334 0.88 21.83 9.28
N ASN A 335 1.75 22.69 8.76
CA ASN A 335 2.00 22.76 7.32
C ASN A 335 2.81 21.56 6.82
N GLU A 336 3.80 21.11 7.59
CA GLU A 336 4.56 19.89 7.28
C GLU A 336 3.69 18.64 7.34
N ALA A 337 2.72 18.60 8.26
CA ALA A 337 1.76 17.51 8.37
C ALA A 337 0.59 17.61 7.37
N ARG A 338 0.47 18.69 6.60
CA ARG A 338 -0.78 19.09 5.95
C ARG A 338 -1.27 18.07 4.92
N GLU A 339 -0.42 17.64 3.98
CA GLU A 339 -0.90 16.75 2.91
C GLU A 339 -1.17 15.33 3.44
N ILE A 340 -0.39 14.87 4.41
CA ILE A 340 -0.65 13.61 5.13
C ILE A 340 -1.99 13.68 5.84
N SER A 341 -2.23 14.79 6.55
CA SER A 341 -3.49 15.05 7.23
C SER A 341 -4.65 15.12 6.24
N THR A 342 -4.45 15.69 5.05
CA THR A 342 -5.47 15.74 3.98
C THR A 342 -5.86 14.34 3.54
N GLU A 343 -4.90 13.44 3.28
CA GLU A 343 -5.22 12.08 2.83
C GLU A 343 -5.97 11.27 3.89
N ILE A 344 -5.58 11.42 5.16
CA ILE A 344 -6.30 10.77 6.27
C ILE A 344 -7.71 11.36 6.39
N VAL A 345 -7.89 12.68 6.25
CA VAL A 345 -9.21 13.32 6.27
C VAL A 345 -10.08 12.87 5.09
N ASN A 346 -9.50 12.74 3.89
CA ASN A 346 -10.21 12.28 2.70
C ASN A 346 -10.72 10.83 2.89
N MET A 347 -9.90 9.93 3.46
CA MET A 347 -10.32 8.58 3.85
C MET A 347 -11.49 8.63 4.83
N ILE A 348 -11.41 9.49 5.87
CA ILE A 348 -12.49 9.64 6.86
C ILE A 348 -13.77 10.15 6.18
N GLN A 349 -13.68 11.16 5.31
CA GLN A 349 -14.83 11.71 4.59
C GLN A 349 -15.51 10.65 3.72
N ARG A 350 -14.74 9.88 2.94
CA ARG A 350 -15.25 8.76 2.13
C ARG A 350 -16.01 7.76 3.01
N LYS A 351 -15.40 7.33 4.10
CA LYS A 351 -15.98 6.31 5.00
C LYS A 351 -17.14 6.79 5.86
N LEU A 352 -17.30 8.10 6.01
CA LEU A 352 -18.44 8.70 6.68
C LEU A 352 -19.52 9.18 5.69
N ASN A 353 -19.34 8.98 4.37
CA ASN A 353 -20.21 9.50 3.31
C ASN A 353 -20.41 11.02 3.42
N ILE A 354 -19.35 11.75 3.78
CA ILE A 354 -19.36 13.22 3.87
C ILE A 354 -18.77 13.77 2.55
N PRO A 355 -19.47 14.68 1.85
CA PRO A 355 -18.97 15.26 0.60
C PRO A 355 -17.59 15.91 0.81
N VAL A 356 -16.64 15.56 -0.06
CA VAL A 356 -15.32 16.21 -0.07
C VAL A 356 -15.54 17.66 -0.51
N THR A 357 -15.42 18.61 0.41
CA THR A 357 -15.47 20.03 0.08
C THR A 357 -14.07 20.45 -0.39
N PRO A 358 -13.90 20.99 -1.61
CA PRO A 358 -12.60 21.49 -2.05
C PRO A 358 -12.12 22.58 -1.08
N SER A 359 -10.91 22.43 -0.54
CA SER A 359 -10.36 23.37 0.43
C SER A 359 -10.17 24.77 -0.21
N LEU A 360 -10.55 25.82 0.53
CA LEU A 360 -10.33 27.22 0.15
C LEU A 360 -8.84 27.47 -0.14
N ASN A 361 -8.57 28.00 -1.34
CA ASN A 361 -7.27 28.44 -1.86
C ASN A 361 -6.30 28.96 -0.77
N LEU A 362 -5.35 28.12 -0.35
CA LEU A 362 -4.17 28.51 0.42
C LEU A 362 -2.93 27.87 -0.21
N PRO A 363 -1.81 28.61 -0.33
CA PRO A 363 -0.69 28.22 -1.17
C PRO A 363 -0.08 26.87 -0.76
N PRO A 364 0.45 26.08 -1.72
CA PRO A 364 1.07 24.79 -1.46
C PRO A 364 2.33 24.95 -0.61
N SER A 365 2.49 24.10 0.39
CA SER A 365 3.70 23.98 1.22
C SER A 365 4.47 22.80 0.68
N SER A 366 5.53 23.08 -0.06
CA SER A 366 6.45 22.13 -0.67
C SER A 366 7.03 21.14 0.35
N GLY A 367 6.59 19.89 0.34
CA GLY A 367 7.16 18.86 1.21
C GLY A 367 6.73 17.41 0.99
N LEU A 368 5.63 17.17 0.29
CA LEU A 368 5.10 15.82 0.06
C LEU A 368 5.07 15.52 -1.44
N THR A 369 5.55 14.33 -1.79
CA THR A 369 5.43 13.80 -3.14
C THR A 369 4.31 12.78 -3.09
N VAL A 370 3.11 13.18 -3.51
CA VAL A 370 2.18 12.19 -4.05
C VAL A 370 2.95 11.54 -5.20
N LEU A 371 3.33 10.27 -5.04
CA LEU A 371 3.94 9.51 -6.13
C LEU A 371 2.82 9.18 -7.13
N GLN A 372 2.39 10.20 -7.86
CA GLN A 372 1.68 10.08 -9.11
C GLN A 372 2.70 10.22 -10.24
N PRO A 373 2.57 9.42 -11.31
CA PRO A 373 3.49 9.49 -12.44
C PRO A 373 3.44 10.89 -13.07
N PRO A 374 4.59 11.51 -13.41
CA PRO A 374 4.59 12.80 -14.08
C PRO A 374 3.97 12.65 -15.48
N GLY A 375 2.87 13.37 -15.76
CA GLY A 375 2.30 13.50 -17.10
C GLY A 375 0.79 13.69 -17.27
N TYR A 376 -0.02 13.82 -16.21
CA TYR A 376 -1.49 13.88 -16.36
C TYR A 376 -2.05 15.31 -16.14
N GLU A 377 -2.21 16.08 -17.22
CA GLU A 377 -3.17 17.19 -17.23
C GLU A 377 -4.57 16.62 -17.47
N GLY A 378 -5.51 17.01 -16.60
CA GLY A 378 -6.80 16.37 -16.45
C GLY A 378 -7.62 16.24 -17.72
N LYS A 379 -8.04 15.00 -17.98
CA LYS A 379 -9.43 14.68 -18.27
C LYS A 379 -9.87 13.55 -17.35
N GLU A 380 -10.98 13.77 -16.64
CA GLU A 380 -11.62 12.78 -15.79
C GLU A 380 -11.80 11.47 -16.55
N ALA A 381 -11.28 10.37 -15.99
CA ALA A 381 -11.63 9.04 -16.45
C ALA A 381 -13.12 8.81 -16.16
N PRO A 382 -13.94 8.44 -17.15
CA PRO A 382 -15.34 8.15 -16.90
C PRO A 382 -15.46 6.76 -16.29
N GLY A 383 -16.12 6.67 -15.13
CA GLY A 383 -16.78 5.43 -14.70
C GLY A 383 -16.23 4.77 -13.45
N THR A 384 -17.06 4.81 -12.42
CA THR A 384 -17.02 4.04 -11.18
C THR A 384 -17.06 2.52 -11.44
N ASP A 385 -15.99 1.77 -11.17
CA ASP A 385 -16.00 0.35 -10.73
C ASP A 385 -14.56 -0.20 -10.53
N ASP A 386 -13.90 0.16 -9.43
CA ASP A 386 -12.50 -0.20 -9.12
C ASP A 386 -12.33 -1.65 -8.61
N ASN A 387 -13.18 -2.58 -9.08
CA ASN A 387 -13.28 -3.95 -8.58
C ASN A 387 -12.72 -5.03 -9.55
N LYS A 388 -11.87 -4.65 -10.52
CA LYS A 388 -11.47 -5.56 -11.63
C LYS A 388 -10.00 -5.98 -11.69
N GLY A 389 -9.09 -5.49 -10.85
CA GLY A 389 -7.71 -6.02 -10.80
C GLY A 389 -6.81 -5.74 -12.02
N PHE A 390 -7.17 -4.80 -12.90
CA PHE A 390 -6.45 -4.44 -14.13
C PHE A 390 -5.67 -3.11 -14.08
N GLY A 391 -5.72 -2.37 -12.96
CA GLY A 391 -5.13 -1.03 -12.85
C GLY A 391 -3.62 -0.93 -13.12
N ARG A 392 -2.89 -2.05 -13.03
CA ARG A 392 -1.45 -2.12 -13.36
C ARG A 392 -1.19 -1.83 -14.85
N LEU A 393 -2.16 -2.06 -15.73
CA LEU A 393 -2.05 -1.78 -17.16
C LEU A 393 -1.81 -0.29 -17.46
N ALA A 394 -2.26 0.62 -16.59
CA ALA A 394 -2.01 2.06 -16.73
C ALA A 394 -0.53 2.45 -16.61
N LEU A 395 0.31 1.57 -16.08
CA LEU A 395 1.74 1.80 -15.86
C LEU A 395 2.61 1.19 -16.98
N LEU A 396 1.99 0.46 -17.91
CA LEU A 396 2.68 -0.37 -18.90
C LEU A 396 2.43 0.16 -20.32
N ASP A 397 3.42 0.02 -21.19
CA ASP A 397 3.18 0.03 -22.63
C ASP A 397 2.72 -1.38 -23.02
N THR A 398 1.45 -1.57 -23.40
CA THR A 398 0.93 -2.90 -23.79
C THR A 398 0.85 -3.04 -25.30
N ILE A 399 1.45 -4.11 -25.83
CA ILE A 399 1.45 -4.45 -27.25
C ILE A 399 0.99 -5.89 -27.42
N PHE A 400 0.00 -6.11 -28.29
CA PHE A 400 -0.36 -7.44 -28.77
C PHE A 400 0.32 -7.71 -30.11
N VAL A 401 0.94 -8.88 -30.24
CA VAL A 401 1.48 -9.40 -31.49
C VAL A 401 0.58 -10.56 -31.91
N ILE A 402 -0.06 -10.45 -33.07
CA ILE A 402 -1.06 -11.39 -33.54
C ILE A 402 -0.46 -12.21 -34.69
N ASP A 403 -0.46 -13.52 -34.52
CA ASP A 403 -0.17 -14.46 -35.60
C ASP A 403 -1.32 -14.44 -36.61
N ASP A 404 -1.04 -13.92 -37.81
CA ASP A 404 -1.91 -13.88 -38.98
C ASP A 404 -1.43 -14.81 -40.10
N THR A 405 -0.77 -15.91 -39.73
CA THR A 405 -0.36 -16.97 -40.67
C THR A 405 -1.52 -17.89 -41.04
N GLY A 406 -1.32 -18.71 -42.08
CA GLY A 406 -2.36 -19.58 -42.61
C GLY A 406 -2.75 -20.73 -41.65
N SER A 407 -1.88 -21.12 -40.71
CA SER A 407 -2.17 -22.18 -39.72
C SER A 407 -3.35 -21.82 -38.81
N MET A 408 -3.58 -20.53 -38.58
CA MET A 408 -4.71 -20.02 -37.80
C MET A 408 -6.10 -20.36 -38.41
N GLN A 409 -6.16 -20.82 -39.67
CA GLN A 409 -7.40 -21.34 -40.28
C GLN A 409 -7.75 -22.77 -39.86
N VAL A 410 -6.80 -23.49 -39.25
CA VAL A 410 -7.04 -24.82 -38.70
C VAL A 410 -8.02 -24.72 -37.52
N ALA A 411 -8.71 -25.82 -37.25
CA ALA A 411 -9.64 -25.90 -36.14
C ALA A 411 -8.98 -25.60 -34.79
N ALA A 412 -9.74 -24.94 -33.90
CA ALA A 412 -9.27 -24.61 -32.57
C ALA A 412 -9.16 -25.84 -31.66
N ASP A 413 -10.14 -26.74 -31.73
CA ASP A 413 -10.09 -28.05 -31.08
C ASP A 413 -9.98 -29.14 -32.17
N SER A 414 -8.94 -29.96 -32.09
CA SER A 414 -8.75 -31.08 -33.01
C SER A 414 -9.87 -32.13 -32.89
N ASN A 415 -10.56 -32.20 -31.74
CA ASN A 415 -11.67 -33.10 -31.49
C ASN A 415 -13.03 -32.57 -32.00
N ASP A 416 -13.12 -31.28 -32.34
CA ASP A 416 -14.37 -30.72 -32.86
C ASP A 416 -14.73 -31.35 -34.21
N PRO A 417 -15.96 -31.86 -34.38
CA PRO A 417 -16.38 -32.51 -35.61
C PRO A 417 -16.35 -31.53 -36.79
N ALA A 418 -15.93 -32.02 -37.96
CA ALA A 418 -15.96 -31.25 -39.19
C ALA A 418 -17.40 -30.84 -39.53
N GLY A 419 -17.66 -29.54 -39.60
CA GLY A 419 -18.99 -29.00 -39.84
C GLY A 419 -18.98 -27.47 -39.99
N PRO A 420 -20.11 -26.88 -40.42
CA PRO A 420 -20.23 -25.43 -40.65
C PRO A 420 -20.05 -24.58 -39.39
N ASP A 421 -20.29 -25.16 -38.20
CA ASP A 421 -20.14 -24.48 -36.91
C ASP A 421 -18.74 -24.65 -36.29
N ARG A 422 -17.82 -25.38 -36.95
CA ARG A 422 -16.45 -25.61 -36.46
C ARG A 422 -15.68 -24.30 -36.47
N LYS A 423 -15.22 -23.86 -35.30
CA LYS A 423 -14.43 -22.63 -35.16
C LYS A 423 -12.97 -22.89 -35.52
N SER A 424 -12.40 -22.04 -36.37
CA SER A 424 -10.94 -21.98 -36.55
C SER A 424 -10.27 -21.27 -35.37
N ARG A 425 -8.96 -21.46 -35.21
CA ARG A 425 -8.13 -20.74 -34.24
C ARG A 425 -8.24 -19.23 -34.41
N TRP A 426 -8.30 -18.76 -35.66
CA TRP A 426 -8.57 -17.37 -35.99
C TRP A 426 -9.94 -16.89 -35.51
N ASN A 427 -10.99 -17.71 -35.66
CA ASN A 427 -12.32 -17.35 -35.16
C ASN A 427 -12.33 -17.21 -33.63
N VAL A 428 -11.65 -18.10 -32.92
CA VAL A 428 -11.51 -18.02 -31.45
C VAL A 428 -10.76 -16.75 -31.05
N LEU A 429 -9.59 -16.50 -31.64
CA LEU A 429 -8.79 -15.30 -31.36
C LEU A 429 -9.59 -14.01 -31.62
N THR A 430 -10.19 -13.88 -32.80
CA THR A 430 -10.90 -12.66 -33.20
C THR A 430 -12.11 -12.35 -32.30
N GLN A 431 -12.85 -13.38 -31.87
CA GLN A 431 -13.99 -13.23 -30.95
C GLN A 431 -13.56 -12.71 -29.57
N SER A 432 -12.41 -13.16 -29.05
CA SER A 432 -11.92 -12.74 -27.74
C SER A 432 -11.17 -11.42 -27.76
N MET A 433 -10.47 -11.10 -28.86
CA MET A 433 -9.61 -9.92 -28.94
C MET A 433 -10.35 -8.60 -28.84
N GLN A 434 -11.61 -8.53 -29.28
CA GLN A 434 -12.43 -7.33 -29.04
C GLN A 434 -12.50 -7.01 -27.55
N TYR A 435 -12.77 -8.02 -26.73
CA TYR A 435 -12.97 -7.85 -25.29
C TYR A 435 -11.66 -7.58 -24.56
N ILE A 436 -10.64 -8.39 -24.84
CA ILE A 436 -9.30 -8.27 -24.24
C ILE A 436 -8.70 -6.89 -24.52
N ALA A 437 -8.76 -6.44 -25.78
CA ALA A 437 -8.23 -5.14 -26.16
C ALA A 437 -9.06 -3.98 -25.61
N ASN A 438 -10.38 -4.13 -25.47
CA ASN A 438 -11.22 -3.08 -24.89
C ASN A 438 -10.87 -2.84 -23.42
N ILE A 439 -10.64 -3.90 -22.65
CA ILE A 439 -10.17 -3.78 -21.27
C ILE A 439 -8.76 -3.22 -21.23
N ALA A 440 -7.83 -3.77 -22.02
CA ALA A 440 -6.47 -3.26 -22.01
C ALA A 440 -6.40 -1.76 -22.38
N ALA A 441 -7.23 -1.31 -23.33
CA ALA A 441 -7.34 0.08 -23.74
C ALA A 441 -8.03 0.98 -22.70
N GLU A 442 -9.01 0.47 -21.95
CA GLU A 442 -9.70 1.19 -20.84
C GLU A 442 -8.67 1.67 -19.80
N TYR A 443 -7.69 0.83 -19.49
CA TYR A 443 -6.66 1.14 -18.52
C TYR A 443 -5.39 1.72 -19.13
N ALA A 444 -5.25 1.84 -20.46
CA ALA A 444 -4.06 2.37 -21.13
C ALA A 444 -4.28 3.81 -21.67
N PRO A 445 -3.79 4.86 -20.97
CA PRO A 445 -4.01 6.26 -21.37
C PRO A 445 -3.43 6.64 -22.73
N ASP A 446 -2.45 5.87 -23.23
CA ASP A 446 -1.87 6.03 -24.58
C ASP A 446 -2.29 4.92 -25.56
N GLY A 447 -3.22 4.06 -25.13
CA GLY A 447 -3.80 2.97 -25.91
C GLY A 447 -2.88 1.77 -25.99
N VAL A 448 -3.32 0.75 -26.71
CA VAL A 448 -2.53 -0.48 -26.95
C VAL A 448 -1.95 -0.48 -28.35
N GLY A 449 -0.83 -1.19 -28.53
CA GLY A 449 -0.30 -1.53 -29.84
C GLY A 449 -0.84 -2.86 -30.34
N ILE A 450 -1.16 -2.95 -31.63
CA ILE A 450 -1.45 -4.19 -32.34
C ILE A 450 -0.44 -4.33 -33.47
N TYR A 451 0.28 -5.43 -33.47
CA TYR A 451 1.26 -5.80 -34.49
C TYR A 451 0.88 -7.17 -35.07
N PHE A 452 1.14 -7.36 -36.35
CA PHE A 452 0.91 -8.61 -37.07
C PHE A 452 2.25 -9.22 -37.50
N LEU A 453 2.33 -10.55 -37.57
CA LEU A 453 3.54 -11.22 -38.05
C LEU A 453 3.76 -11.02 -39.55
N LYS A 454 2.69 -11.04 -40.36
CA LYS A 454 2.75 -10.87 -41.81
C LYS A 454 2.18 -9.53 -42.27
N SER A 455 0.99 -9.16 -41.80
CA SER A 455 0.27 -7.96 -42.24
C SER A 455 0.80 -6.68 -41.58
N THR A 456 2.12 -6.45 -41.62
CA THR A 456 2.78 -5.34 -40.90
C THR A 456 2.30 -3.95 -41.32
N HIS A 457 1.74 -3.82 -42.52
CA HIS A 457 1.07 -2.60 -42.99
C HIS A 457 -0.20 -2.25 -42.21
N LEU A 458 -0.77 -3.21 -41.47
CA LEU A 458 -1.91 -3.03 -40.57
C LEU A 458 -1.47 -2.74 -39.11
N ASN A 459 -0.16 -2.76 -38.82
CA ASN A 459 0.35 -2.46 -37.48
C ASN A 459 -0.12 -1.07 -37.06
N LYS A 460 -0.67 -0.98 -35.85
CA LYS A 460 -1.25 0.26 -35.34
C LYS A 460 -0.99 0.40 -33.85
N THR A 461 -0.55 1.59 -33.45
CA THR A 461 -0.39 1.98 -32.05
C THR A 461 -1.54 2.89 -31.61
N ASN A 462 -1.66 3.13 -30.30
CA ASN A 462 -2.67 4.03 -29.73
C ASN A 462 -4.10 3.60 -30.05
N ILE A 463 -4.38 2.30 -30.05
CA ILE A 463 -5.74 1.78 -30.19
C ILE A 463 -6.48 1.93 -28.86
N LYS A 464 -7.71 2.46 -28.94
CA LYS A 464 -8.52 2.87 -27.78
C LYS A 464 -9.81 2.10 -27.58
N SER A 465 -10.16 1.23 -28.53
CA SER A 465 -11.38 0.45 -28.45
C SER A 465 -11.19 -0.94 -29.05
N GLY A 466 -11.90 -1.92 -28.50
CA GLY A 466 -11.95 -3.26 -29.10
C GLY A 466 -12.52 -3.27 -30.52
N GLN A 467 -13.40 -2.31 -30.85
CA GLN A 467 -13.97 -2.20 -32.19
C GLN A 467 -12.93 -1.83 -33.25
N GLU A 468 -11.97 -0.97 -32.92
CA GLU A 468 -10.86 -0.67 -33.82
C GLU A 468 -9.99 -1.90 -34.08
N VAL A 469 -9.76 -2.73 -33.05
CA VAL A 469 -9.05 -4.01 -33.20
C VAL A 469 -9.82 -4.95 -34.13
N LEU A 470 -11.13 -5.11 -33.94
CA LEU A 470 -11.96 -5.91 -34.85
C LEU A 470 -11.89 -5.42 -36.29
N ASN A 471 -11.90 -4.12 -36.51
CA ASN A 471 -11.81 -3.55 -37.86
C ASN A 471 -10.45 -3.82 -38.51
N LEU A 472 -9.36 -3.87 -37.73
CA LEU A 472 -8.04 -4.30 -38.22
C LEU A 472 -8.03 -5.78 -38.55
N LEU A 473 -8.54 -6.63 -37.64
CA LEU A 473 -8.60 -8.08 -37.81
C LEU A 473 -9.45 -8.49 -39.03
N ALA A 474 -10.52 -7.73 -39.32
CA ALA A 474 -11.36 -7.97 -40.49
C ALA A 474 -10.66 -7.67 -41.84
N GLN A 475 -9.55 -6.94 -41.84
CA GLN A 475 -8.76 -6.65 -43.05
C GLN A 475 -7.66 -7.69 -43.29
N VAL A 476 -7.42 -8.60 -42.34
CA VAL A 476 -6.39 -9.62 -42.45
C VAL A 476 -6.83 -10.70 -43.43
N ASP A 477 -5.97 -10.96 -44.42
CA ASP A 477 -6.07 -12.13 -45.29
C ASP A 477 -5.04 -13.17 -44.86
N LEU A 478 -5.52 -14.25 -44.24
CA LEU A 478 -4.65 -15.33 -43.76
C LEU A 478 -4.01 -16.13 -44.91
N GLY A 479 -4.55 -16.02 -46.13
CA GLY A 479 -4.07 -16.71 -47.33
C GLY A 479 -4.19 -18.24 -47.27
N GLN A 480 -4.32 -18.89 -48.42
CA GLN A 480 -4.26 -20.36 -48.47
C GLN A 480 -2.78 -20.81 -48.41
N GLY A 481 -2.36 -21.27 -47.23
CA GLY A 481 -1.23 -22.16 -47.00
C GLY A 481 0.04 -21.89 -47.82
N MET A 482 0.90 -20.99 -47.34
CA MET A 482 2.36 -21.04 -47.49
C MET A 482 2.96 -19.78 -46.85
N GLY A 483 3.29 -19.86 -45.57
CA GLY A 483 4.00 -18.82 -44.85
C GLY A 483 4.33 -19.34 -43.47
N GLY A 484 5.61 -19.31 -43.13
CA GLY A 484 6.06 -19.69 -41.80
C GLY A 484 5.75 -18.65 -40.74
N THR A 485 5.81 -19.04 -39.48
CA THR A 485 5.65 -18.19 -38.31
C THR A 485 7.00 -17.60 -37.92
N TYR A 486 7.20 -16.30 -38.20
CA TYR A 486 8.47 -15.59 -38.01
C TYR A 486 8.36 -14.52 -36.92
N PHE A 487 8.78 -14.83 -35.70
CA PHE A 487 8.69 -13.86 -34.60
C PHE A 487 9.88 -12.91 -34.53
N ALA A 488 11.05 -13.30 -35.03
CA ALA A 488 12.28 -12.56 -34.79
C ALA A 488 12.21 -11.13 -35.34
N THR A 489 11.58 -10.95 -36.51
CA THR A 489 11.40 -9.63 -37.13
C THR A 489 10.44 -8.76 -36.31
N ALA A 490 9.25 -9.27 -35.99
CA ALA A 490 8.25 -8.54 -35.21
C ALA A 490 8.77 -8.15 -33.82
N LEU A 491 9.42 -9.08 -33.12
CA LEU A 491 10.03 -8.81 -31.82
C LEU A 491 11.21 -7.84 -31.94
N ALA A 492 12.01 -7.88 -33.01
CA ALA A 492 13.09 -6.92 -33.20
C ALA A 492 12.58 -5.49 -33.44
N GLU A 493 11.47 -5.33 -34.18
CA GLU A 493 10.82 -4.03 -34.42
C GLU A 493 10.24 -3.42 -33.14
N ILE A 494 9.82 -4.25 -32.19
CA ILE A 494 9.26 -3.82 -30.91
C ILE A 494 10.36 -3.62 -29.86
N LEU A 495 11.13 -4.66 -29.59
CA LEU A 495 12.11 -4.71 -28.48
C LEU A 495 13.37 -3.90 -28.78
N GLY A 496 13.79 -3.82 -30.05
CA GLY A 496 14.98 -3.09 -30.47
C GLY A 496 14.91 -1.59 -30.17
N PRO A 497 13.90 -0.87 -30.70
CA PRO A 497 13.68 0.54 -30.38
C PRO A 497 13.46 0.79 -28.88
N TYR A 498 12.79 -0.13 -28.20
CA TYR A 498 12.59 -0.05 -26.76
C TYR A 498 13.92 -0.10 -25.99
N ALA A 499 14.79 -1.07 -26.27
CA ALA A 499 16.09 -1.19 -25.65
C ALA A 499 16.99 0.01 -25.97
N ALA A 500 16.90 0.57 -27.18
CA ALA A 500 17.60 1.80 -27.54
C ALA A 500 17.13 2.99 -26.70
N ARG A 501 15.82 3.17 -26.54
CA ARG A 501 15.23 4.22 -25.69
C ARG A 501 15.64 4.06 -24.22
N TYR A 502 15.68 2.82 -23.72
CA TYR A 502 16.16 2.53 -22.37
C TYR A 502 17.65 2.86 -22.20
N ARG A 503 18.47 2.53 -23.19
CA ARG A 503 19.89 2.89 -23.21
C ARG A 503 20.11 4.39 -23.19
N ASP A 504 19.35 5.16 -23.96
CA ASP A 504 19.46 6.61 -23.98
C ASP A 504 19.10 7.21 -22.61
N PHE A 505 18.05 6.69 -21.96
CA PHE A 505 17.69 7.02 -20.58
C PHE A 505 18.81 6.68 -19.60
N PHE A 506 19.37 5.47 -19.69
CA PHE A 506 20.47 5.00 -18.83
C PHE A 506 21.74 5.84 -18.98
N GLU A 507 22.13 6.14 -20.21
CA GLU A 507 23.31 6.95 -20.54
C GLU A 507 23.14 8.43 -20.15
N ALA A 508 21.92 8.96 -20.24
CA ALA A 508 21.59 10.29 -19.73
C ALA A 508 21.66 10.34 -18.19
N ALA A 509 21.11 9.32 -17.51
CA ALA A 509 21.18 9.20 -16.06
C ALA A 509 22.64 9.10 -15.56
N LYS A 510 23.48 8.29 -16.23
CA LYS A 510 24.92 8.17 -15.95
C LYS A 510 25.66 9.50 -16.09
N ARG A 511 25.27 10.34 -17.05
CA ARG A 511 25.82 11.69 -17.27
C ARG A 511 25.10 12.79 -16.45
N ARG A 512 24.18 12.43 -15.55
CA ARG A 512 23.37 13.35 -14.74
C ARG A 512 22.56 14.36 -15.57
N ARG A 513 22.10 13.94 -16.76
CA ARG A 513 21.20 14.73 -17.61
C ARG A 513 19.76 14.35 -17.33
N LYS A 514 18.84 15.31 -17.49
CA LYS A 514 17.40 15.06 -17.43
C LYS A 514 17.00 14.18 -18.63
N ALA A 515 16.33 13.06 -18.36
CA ALA A 515 15.75 12.18 -19.38
C ALA A 515 14.44 11.61 -18.86
N ASP A 516 13.47 11.43 -19.76
CA ASP A 516 12.17 10.88 -19.42
C ASP A 516 12.30 9.39 -19.12
N ARG A 517 11.56 8.94 -18.10
CA ARG A 517 11.59 7.56 -17.66
C ARG A 517 10.92 6.66 -18.70
N VAL A 518 11.56 5.53 -19.01
CA VAL A 518 11.00 4.53 -19.93
C VAL A 518 10.05 3.61 -19.18
N ARG A 519 8.76 3.62 -19.54
CA ARG A 519 7.75 2.71 -18.96
C ARG A 519 8.08 1.25 -19.26
N PRO A 520 7.74 0.31 -18.37
CA PRO A 520 7.83 -1.11 -18.69
C PRO A 520 6.99 -1.49 -19.90
N LEU A 521 7.47 -2.47 -20.67
CA LEU A 521 6.82 -2.94 -21.89
C LEU A 521 6.23 -4.34 -21.68
N ASN A 522 4.95 -4.49 -21.97
CA ASN A 522 4.24 -5.76 -21.94
C ASN A 522 3.93 -6.19 -23.38
N VAL A 523 4.57 -7.24 -23.85
CA VAL A 523 4.36 -7.81 -25.19
C VAL A 523 3.62 -9.13 -25.04
N ILE A 524 2.41 -9.20 -25.58
CA ILE A 524 1.56 -10.41 -25.54
C ILE A 524 1.43 -10.94 -26.96
N VAL A 525 2.02 -12.10 -27.21
CA VAL A 525 2.04 -12.77 -28.51
C VAL A 525 0.92 -13.82 -28.53
N LEU A 526 -0.02 -13.74 -29.47
CA LEU A 526 -1.04 -14.75 -29.69
C LEU A 526 -0.68 -15.55 -30.95
N THR A 527 -0.43 -16.85 -30.80
CA THR A 527 0.05 -17.73 -31.87
C THR A 527 -0.52 -19.12 -31.74
N ASP A 528 -0.73 -19.83 -32.85
CA ASP A 528 -1.05 -21.26 -32.83
C ASP A 528 0.14 -22.18 -33.12
N GLY A 529 1.27 -21.59 -33.52
CA GLY A 529 2.38 -22.31 -34.08
C GLY A 529 3.72 -22.00 -33.42
N LYS A 530 4.65 -22.94 -33.62
CA LYS A 530 6.06 -22.79 -33.34
C LYS A 530 6.71 -21.83 -34.34
N ALA A 531 7.73 -21.10 -33.89
CA ALA A 531 8.56 -20.30 -34.77
C ALA A 531 9.33 -21.13 -35.80
N ASP A 532 9.18 -20.83 -37.08
CA ASP A 532 10.09 -21.29 -38.13
C ASP A 532 11.49 -20.68 -37.98
N ASP A 533 11.58 -19.50 -37.36
CA ASP A 533 12.82 -18.82 -37.03
C ASP A 533 13.25 -18.95 -35.56
N ALA A 534 12.91 -20.08 -34.92
CA ALA A 534 13.16 -20.35 -33.49
C ALA A 534 14.54 -19.92 -32.98
N SER A 535 15.60 -20.21 -33.74
CA SER A 535 16.98 -19.80 -33.37
C SER A 535 17.16 -18.28 -33.38
N SER A 536 16.61 -17.57 -34.36
CA SER A 536 16.65 -16.11 -34.42
C SER A 536 15.78 -15.47 -33.34
N THR A 537 14.64 -16.07 -33.05
CA THR A 537 13.71 -15.64 -31.99
C THR A 537 14.36 -15.76 -30.60
N LYS A 538 14.97 -16.91 -30.27
CA LYS A 538 15.75 -17.04 -29.02
C LYS A 538 16.87 -16.01 -28.95
N ARG A 539 17.62 -15.81 -30.06
CA ARG A 539 18.72 -14.83 -30.11
C ARG A 539 18.28 -13.40 -29.83
N ILE A 540 17.15 -12.93 -30.39
CA ILE A 540 16.69 -11.56 -30.16
C ILE A 540 16.26 -11.36 -28.71
N ILE A 541 15.53 -12.33 -28.13
CA ILE A 541 15.12 -12.31 -26.72
C ILE A 541 16.37 -12.23 -25.83
N ILE A 542 17.28 -13.21 -25.93
CA ILE A 542 18.51 -13.25 -25.12
C ILE A 542 19.33 -11.96 -25.27
N ARG A 543 19.49 -11.45 -26.50
CA ARG A 543 20.24 -10.22 -26.75
C ARG A 543 19.65 -9.02 -26.03
N ILE A 544 18.32 -8.87 -26.06
CA ILE A 544 17.64 -7.74 -25.40
C ILE A 544 17.69 -7.90 -23.88
N GLY A 545 17.45 -9.11 -23.36
CA GLY A 545 17.60 -9.41 -21.93
C GLY A 545 18.96 -8.99 -21.39
N LYS A 546 20.05 -9.45 -22.04
CA LYS A 546 21.42 -9.08 -21.66
C LYS A 546 21.68 -7.59 -21.71
N GLN A 547 21.18 -6.89 -22.74
CA GLN A 547 21.33 -5.43 -22.83
C GLN A 547 20.66 -4.72 -21.66
N LEU A 548 19.47 -5.18 -21.24
CA LEU A 548 18.75 -4.61 -20.11
C LEU A 548 19.40 -4.96 -18.77
N ASP A 549 19.93 -6.17 -18.63
CA ASP A 549 20.74 -6.60 -17.48
C ASP A 549 21.99 -5.74 -17.31
N ASP A 550 22.73 -5.51 -18.40
CA ASP A 550 23.91 -4.64 -18.41
C ASP A 550 23.59 -3.18 -18.00
N MET A 551 22.34 -2.76 -18.20
CA MET A 551 21.83 -1.44 -17.83
C MET A 551 21.08 -1.44 -16.48
N PHE A 552 21.15 -2.55 -15.73
CA PHE A 552 20.50 -2.73 -14.42
C PHE A 552 18.99 -2.45 -14.44
N ALA A 553 18.32 -2.80 -15.54
CA ALA A 553 16.88 -2.62 -15.67
C ALA A 553 16.12 -3.51 -14.67
N SER A 554 14.95 -3.05 -14.20
CA SER A 554 14.07 -3.84 -13.31
C SER A 554 13.67 -5.16 -13.94
N ASP A 555 13.51 -6.24 -13.17
CA ASP A 555 13.10 -7.56 -13.69
C ASP A 555 11.76 -7.46 -14.45
N SER A 556 10.87 -6.58 -14.00
CA SER A 556 9.58 -6.27 -14.64
C SER A 556 9.64 -5.22 -15.76
N GLN A 557 10.82 -4.83 -16.24
CA GLN A 557 10.95 -3.78 -17.27
C GLN A 557 10.42 -4.23 -18.64
N ILE A 558 10.53 -5.51 -18.95
CA ILE A 558 9.86 -6.15 -20.09
C ILE A 558 9.15 -7.38 -19.55
N GLY A 559 7.93 -7.65 -20.02
CA GLY A 559 7.33 -8.98 -19.99
C GLY A 559 6.97 -9.39 -21.40
N LEU A 560 7.32 -10.62 -21.77
CA LEU A 560 7.00 -11.23 -23.06
C LEU A 560 6.16 -12.48 -22.80
N GLN A 561 4.85 -12.39 -23.05
CA GLN A 561 3.93 -13.50 -22.85
C GLN A 561 3.58 -14.14 -24.19
N PHE A 562 3.63 -15.47 -24.28
CA PHE A 562 3.08 -16.22 -25.41
C PHE A 562 1.80 -16.93 -25.00
N LEU A 563 0.72 -16.65 -25.73
CA LEU A 563 -0.60 -17.27 -25.58
C LEU A 563 -0.83 -18.20 -26.77
N GLN A 564 -0.86 -19.50 -26.50
CA GLN A 564 -1.06 -20.52 -27.53
C GLN A 564 -2.54 -20.68 -27.87
N VAL A 565 -2.93 -20.39 -29.10
CA VAL A 565 -4.30 -20.61 -29.59
C VAL A 565 -4.43 -22.00 -30.20
N GLY A 566 -5.34 -22.81 -29.65
CA GLY A 566 -5.54 -24.19 -30.07
C GLY A 566 -4.63 -25.18 -29.34
N ASP A 567 -4.50 -26.38 -29.88
CA ASP A 567 -4.02 -27.58 -29.19
C ASP A 567 -2.79 -28.25 -29.85
N ASP A 568 -2.02 -27.50 -30.62
CA ASP A 568 -0.82 -28.02 -31.29
C ASP A 568 0.30 -28.38 -30.28
N GLN A 569 0.63 -29.68 -30.19
CA GLN A 569 1.58 -30.16 -29.20
C GLN A 569 3.03 -29.70 -29.47
N ASP A 570 3.43 -29.60 -30.73
CA ASP A 570 4.78 -29.17 -31.11
C ASP A 570 5.00 -27.68 -30.79
N ALA A 571 3.94 -26.87 -30.96
CA ALA A 571 3.92 -25.48 -30.53
C ALA A 571 4.00 -25.36 -29.01
N ALA A 572 3.24 -26.16 -28.26
CA ALA A 572 3.24 -26.15 -26.80
C ALA A 572 4.63 -26.47 -26.21
N GLU A 573 5.28 -27.50 -26.72
CA GLU A 573 6.62 -27.89 -26.28
C GLU A 573 7.67 -26.81 -26.59
N TRP A 574 7.58 -26.20 -27.76
CA TRP A 574 8.51 -25.14 -28.14
C TRP A 574 8.31 -23.86 -27.32
N LEU A 575 7.06 -23.44 -27.10
CA LEU A 575 6.74 -22.28 -26.26
C LEU A 575 7.24 -22.49 -24.83
N LYS A 576 6.99 -23.66 -24.25
CA LYS A 576 7.49 -24.01 -22.91
C LYS A 576 9.02 -23.96 -22.80
N SER A 577 9.73 -24.27 -23.89
CA SER A 577 11.21 -24.14 -23.98
C SER A 577 11.70 -22.68 -23.99
N LEU A 578 10.84 -21.70 -24.30
CA LEU A 578 11.17 -20.28 -24.21
C LEU A 578 11.07 -19.76 -22.78
N ASP A 579 10.12 -20.28 -22.01
CA ASP A 579 9.91 -19.94 -20.61
C ASP A 579 10.99 -20.58 -19.71
N ASN A 580 11.15 -21.91 -19.76
CA ASN A 580 11.97 -22.64 -18.77
C ASN A 580 13.48 -22.69 -19.08
N ASP A 581 13.87 -22.73 -20.36
CA ASP A 581 15.26 -23.02 -20.73
C ASP A 581 16.10 -21.74 -20.86
N LEU A 582 15.47 -20.58 -21.13
CA LEU A 582 16.21 -19.36 -21.42
C LEU A 582 16.94 -18.79 -20.19
N GLU A 583 16.32 -18.80 -19.01
CA GLU A 583 16.97 -18.35 -17.77
C GLU A 583 18.14 -19.27 -17.39
N SER A 584 17.87 -20.59 -17.36
CA SER A 584 18.83 -21.59 -16.89
C SER A 584 20.03 -21.81 -17.81
N GLU A 585 19.87 -21.67 -19.13
CA GLU A 585 20.95 -21.90 -20.10
C GLU A 585 21.78 -20.66 -20.44
N HIS A 586 21.24 -19.45 -20.22
CA HIS A 586 21.84 -18.22 -20.77
C HIS A 586 22.12 -17.09 -19.78
N ASP A 587 21.85 -17.31 -18.48
CA ASP A 587 22.10 -16.34 -17.40
C ASP A 587 21.47 -14.98 -17.72
N ILE A 588 20.20 -15.01 -18.11
CA ILE A 588 19.37 -13.83 -18.34
C ILE A 588 18.21 -13.86 -17.36
N ARG A 589 17.68 -12.69 -17.01
CA ARG A 589 16.47 -12.60 -16.18
C ARG A 589 15.32 -13.43 -16.80
N ASP A 590 14.43 -13.92 -15.96
CA ASP A 590 13.18 -14.57 -16.37
C ASP A 590 12.07 -13.52 -16.62
N TYR A 591 11.70 -13.35 -17.89
CA TYR A 591 10.69 -12.37 -18.34
C TYR A 591 9.85 -12.89 -19.51
N VAL A 592 9.94 -14.18 -19.79
CA VAL A 592 9.21 -14.85 -20.86
C VAL A 592 8.27 -15.83 -20.19
N ASP A 593 6.97 -15.65 -20.40
CA ASP A 593 5.95 -16.56 -19.86
C ASP A 593 5.18 -17.18 -21.03
N THR A 594 4.71 -18.42 -20.86
CA THR A 594 3.94 -19.15 -21.88
C THR A 594 2.75 -19.86 -21.29
N ARG A 595 1.59 -19.75 -21.97
CA ARG A 595 0.36 -20.40 -21.54
C ARG A 595 -0.59 -20.72 -22.69
N ALA A 596 -1.50 -21.66 -22.46
CA ALA A 596 -2.62 -21.88 -23.36
C ALA A 596 -3.58 -20.67 -23.37
N PHE A 597 -4.13 -20.37 -24.53
CA PHE A 597 -5.15 -19.35 -24.71
C PHE A 597 -6.53 -19.94 -24.47
N ASP A 598 -7.05 -19.70 -23.28
CA ASP A 598 -8.44 -20.00 -22.94
C ASP A 598 -9.29 -18.76 -23.20
N ASP A 599 -10.26 -18.83 -24.13
CA ASP A 599 -11.19 -17.73 -24.38
C ASP A 599 -11.84 -17.31 -23.05
N PRO A 600 -11.59 -16.09 -22.56
CA PRO A 600 -12.07 -15.65 -21.26
C PRO A 600 -13.58 -15.85 -21.13
N GLN A 601 -14.33 -15.61 -22.21
CA GLN A 601 -15.79 -15.68 -22.25
C GLN A 601 -16.34 -17.09 -21.94
N ASN A 602 -15.51 -18.13 -22.09
CA ASN A 602 -15.88 -19.52 -21.79
C ASN A 602 -15.27 -20.00 -20.46
N SER A 603 -14.51 -19.15 -19.77
CA SER A 603 -13.88 -19.49 -18.49
C SER A 603 -14.82 -19.24 -17.30
N PRO A 604 -14.95 -20.19 -16.36
CA PRO A 604 -15.75 -20.01 -15.15
C PRO A 604 -15.20 -18.92 -14.21
N ASP A 605 -13.93 -18.54 -14.34
CA ASP A 605 -13.30 -17.41 -13.66
C ASP A 605 -12.67 -16.44 -14.67
N PHE A 606 -13.57 -15.82 -15.43
CA PHE A 606 -13.31 -14.82 -16.46
C PHE A 606 -12.29 -13.74 -16.06
N THR A 607 -12.41 -13.21 -14.84
CA THR A 607 -11.54 -12.12 -14.35
C THR A 607 -10.14 -12.64 -14.04
N LYS A 608 -10.01 -13.84 -13.44
CA LYS A 608 -8.70 -14.46 -13.20
C LYS A 608 -7.98 -14.73 -14.52
N ASN A 609 -8.65 -15.40 -15.45
CA ASN A 609 -8.07 -15.74 -16.75
C ASN A 609 -7.58 -14.48 -17.51
N LEU A 610 -8.42 -13.44 -17.57
CA LEU A 610 -8.04 -12.20 -18.24
C LEU A 610 -6.85 -11.48 -17.55
N ARG A 611 -6.73 -11.56 -16.22
CA ARG A 611 -5.58 -10.99 -15.50
C ARG A 611 -4.29 -11.72 -15.82
N GLU A 612 -4.33 -13.04 -15.86
CA GLU A 612 -3.19 -13.85 -16.28
C GLU A 612 -2.81 -13.56 -17.74
N ILE A 613 -3.78 -13.33 -18.64
CA ILE A 613 -3.55 -12.98 -20.06
C ILE A 613 -2.86 -11.62 -20.19
N LEU A 614 -3.26 -10.65 -19.36
CA LEU A 614 -2.84 -9.26 -19.50
C LEU A 614 -1.60 -8.91 -18.66
N LEU A 615 -1.27 -9.69 -17.63
CA LEU A 615 -0.23 -9.33 -16.65
C LEU A 615 0.73 -10.47 -16.30
N GLY A 616 0.53 -11.70 -16.78
CA GLY A 616 1.30 -12.89 -16.37
C GLY A 616 2.81 -12.71 -16.51
N ALA A 617 3.28 -12.27 -17.68
CA ALA A 617 4.72 -12.07 -17.93
C ALA A 617 5.37 -10.89 -17.16
N ILE A 618 4.59 -10.03 -16.51
CA ILE A 618 5.09 -8.85 -15.77
C ILE A 618 4.87 -8.99 -14.26
N ASP A 619 3.94 -9.85 -13.83
CA ASP A 619 3.54 -10.03 -12.45
C ASP A 619 3.61 -11.50 -12.04
N ARG A 620 4.79 -11.91 -11.55
CA ARG A 620 5.06 -13.30 -11.16
C ARG A 620 4.16 -13.84 -10.05
N ASP A 621 3.48 -12.97 -9.29
CA ASP A 621 2.48 -13.41 -8.30
C ASP A 621 1.17 -13.88 -8.94
N ILE A 622 0.92 -13.50 -10.20
CA ILE A 622 -0.22 -13.94 -11.02
C ILE A 622 0.11 -15.26 -11.72
N ASP A 623 1.36 -15.48 -12.09
CA ASP A 623 1.85 -16.69 -12.77
C ASP A 623 1.98 -17.91 -11.83
N ASN A 624 2.27 -17.68 -10.53
CA ASN A 624 2.43 -18.75 -9.53
C ASN A 624 1.11 -19.20 -8.83
N GLN A 625 -0.07 -18.92 -9.39
CA GLN A 625 -1.41 -19.23 -8.83
C GLN A 625 -2.25 -20.14 -9.74
#